data_AF-A0A821CTM7-F1
#
_entry.id   AF-A0A821CTM7-F1
#
_cell.length_a   1.000
_cell.length_b   1.000
_cell.length_c   1.000
_cell.angle_alpha   90.00
_cell.angle_beta   90.00
_cell.angle_gamma   90.00
#
_symmetry.space_group_name_H-M   'P 1'
#
loop_
_entity.id
_entity.type
_entity.pdbx_description
1 polymer ?
#
loop_
_entity_poly.entity_id
_entity_poly.type
_entity_poly.pdbx_seq_one_letter_code
_entity_poly.pdbx_strand_id
1 'polypeptide(L)'
;MYDFILRTDIDVFIYHHFATYIPSNCAFITGGGRYTTEFNRRKLKSIAHDMGFAHVNLLNMGSTWYGSPYDGYLVANQTLHGMLWLALYEFAMPERESKLGTLMWPEWHYGVLLLYGQQLALNHLVGINQIRILIGHNLLDQLTTDDRVEYVQKGIRLNLHCWHTDLPFSKFVFKMGKYNQTDLEKYKNGKTAQAYAMRMALESKYMTLEELAAYGRKKSLSS
;
A
#
# COMPACT_ATOMS: atom_id res chain seq x y z
N MET A 1 17.75 16.55 -2.37
CA MET A 1 17.64 15.07 -2.40
C MET A 1 16.81 14.65 -1.19
N TYR A 2 15.93 13.64 -1.33
CA TYR A 2 15.05 13.22 -0.22
C TYR A 2 15.75 12.17 0.65
N ASP A 3 15.56 12.24 1.98
CA ASP A 3 16.16 11.27 2.92
C ASP A 3 15.38 9.94 2.99
N PHE A 4 14.09 9.98 2.66
CA PHE A 4 13.20 8.83 2.61
C PHE A 4 12.24 8.93 1.44
N ILE A 5 11.82 7.77 0.92
CA ILE A 5 10.86 7.65 -0.17
C ILE A 5 9.71 6.75 0.24
N LEU A 6 8.49 7.16 -0.11
CA LEU A 6 7.26 6.40 0.07
C LEU A 6 6.81 5.88 -1.30
N ARG A 7 6.65 4.57 -1.41
CA ARG A 7 5.80 3.97 -2.44
C ARG A 7 4.49 3.59 -1.78
N THR A 8 3.38 4.01 -2.35
CA THR A 8 2.05 3.73 -1.81
C THR A 8 1.08 3.32 -2.90
N ASP A 9 0.05 2.56 -2.53
CA ASP A 9 -1.08 2.29 -3.42
C ASP A 9 -1.87 3.57 -3.72
N ILE A 10 -2.63 3.54 -4.82
CA ILE A 10 -3.45 4.67 -5.28
C ILE A 10 -4.77 4.80 -4.51
N ASP A 11 -5.23 3.72 -3.89
CA ASP A 11 -6.51 3.63 -3.19
C ASP A 11 -6.33 3.80 -1.68
N VAL A 12 -5.50 4.77 -1.29
CA VAL A 12 -5.19 5.08 0.10
C VAL A 12 -5.46 6.55 0.43
N PHE A 13 -5.54 6.84 1.73
CA PHE A 13 -5.36 8.20 2.25
C PHE A 13 -4.09 8.28 3.07
N ILE A 14 -3.21 9.22 2.73
CA ILE A 14 -2.06 9.55 3.56
C ILE A 14 -2.56 10.40 4.73
N TYR A 15 -2.33 9.93 5.94
CA TYR A 15 -2.75 10.61 7.15
C TYR A 15 -1.73 11.68 7.55
N HIS A 16 -2.18 12.74 8.22
CA HIS A 16 -1.33 13.89 8.53
C HIS A 16 -0.12 13.57 9.42
N HIS A 17 -0.17 12.51 10.23
CA HIS A 17 0.98 12.06 11.03
C HIS A 17 2.16 11.58 10.15
N PHE A 18 1.92 11.22 8.89
CA PHE A 18 2.99 10.84 7.96
C PHE A 18 4.01 11.98 7.78
N ALA A 19 3.55 13.24 7.83
CA ALA A 19 4.40 14.41 7.56
C ALA A 19 5.60 14.56 8.51
N THR A 20 5.52 13.98 9.71
CA THR A 20 6.58 14.04 10.73
C THR A 20 7.12 12.66 11.10
N TYR A 21 6.68 11.61 10.40
CA TYR A 21 7.06 10.25 10.75
C TYR A 21 8.41 9.89 10.15
N ILE A 22 9.31 9.37 10.98
CA ILE A 22 10.59 8.80 10.56
C ILE A 22 10.70 7.38 11.16
N PRO A 23 11.05 6.36 10.38
CA PRO A 23 11.25 5.00 10.88
C PRO A 23 12.35 4.97 11.95
N SER A 24 12.10 4.30 13.07
CA SER A 24 13.15 4.06 14.07
C SER A 24 14.33 3.33 13.44
N ASN A 25 15.55 3.77 13.75
CA ASN A 25 16.80 3.26 13.17
C ASN A 25 16.87 3.35 11.63
N CYS A 26 16.13 4.29 11.02
CA CYS A 26 16.06 4.45 9.57
C CYS A 26 15.66 3.16 8.83
N ALA A 27 14.89 2.29 9.47
CA ALA A 27 14.53 0.99 8.92
C ALA A 27 13.63 1.11 7.68
N PHE A 28 13.74 0.15 6.76
CA PHE A 28 12.78 -0.02 5.69
C PHE A 28 11.51 -0.69 6.22
N ILE A 29 10.35 -0.06 6.01
CA ILE A 29 9.06 -0.54 6.52
C ILE A 29 8.18 -0.93 5.34
N THR A 30 7.49 -2.07 5.45
CA THR A 30 6.44 -2.51 4.50
C THR A 30 5.10 -2.67 5.21
N GLY A 31 4.00 -2.36 4.52
CA GLY A 31 2.63 -2.59 4.98
C GLY A 31 2.22 -4.07 4.93
N GLY A 32 0.90 -4.33 5.02
CA GLY A 32 0.31 -5.65 4.83
C GLY A 32 -0.27 -5.85 3.43
N GLY A 33 -0.28 -7.11 2.97
CA GLY A 33 -0.90 -7.47 1.70
C GLY A 33 -2.06 -8.46 1.82
N ARG A 34 -2.08 -9.29 2.88
CA ARG A 34 -3.07 -10.36 3.16
C ARG A 34 -3.56 -11.15 1.93
N TYR A 35 -2.64 -11.53 1.05
CA TYR A 35 -2.93 -12.33 -0.15
C TYR A 35 -2.35 -13.75 -0.06
N THR A 36 -1.59 -14.06 0.98
CA THR A 36 -0.90 -15.35 1.10
C THR A 36 -1.90 -16.46 1.39
N THR A 37 -1.83 -17.50 0.57
CA THR A 37 -2.45 -18.81 0.77
C THR A 37 -1.35 -19.86 0.89
N GLU A 38 -1.69 -21.07 1.32
CA GLU A 38 -0.71 -22.15 1.30
C GLU A 38 -0.26 -22.50 -0.12
N PHE A 39 -1.14 -22.35 -1.12
CA PHE A 39 -0.80 -22.55 -2.53
C PHE A 39 0.28 -21.57 -3.00
N ASN A 40 0.01 -20.25 -2.95
CA ASN A 40 1.00 -19.28 -3.44
C ASN A 40 2.26 -19.25 -2.59
N ARG A 41 2.20 -19.54 -1.29
CA ARG A 41 3.39 -19.67 -0.44
C ARG A 41 4.35 -20.72 -0.98
N ARG A 42 3.86 -21.92 -1.29
CA ARG A 42 4.68 -23.00 -1.84
C ARG A 42 5.16 -22.67 -3.24
N LYS A 43 4.28 -22.16 -4.10
CA LYS A 43 4.61 -21.80 -5.47
C LYS A 43 5.69 -20.72 -5.53
N LEU A 44 5.55 -19.62 -4.78
CA LEU A 44 6.56 -18.54 -4.73
C LEU A 44 7.90 -19.01 -4.16
N LYS A 45 7.89 -19.95 -3.20
CA LYS A 45 9.13 -20.54 -2.72
C LYS A 45 9.84 -21.37 -3.81
N SER A 46 9.09 -22.15 -4.60
CA SER A 46 9.63 -22.88 -5.74
C SER A 46 10.20 -21.93 -6.80
N ILE A 47 9.44 -20.90 -7.16
CA ILE A 47 9.87 -19.88 -8.13
C ILE A 47 11.13 -19.17 -7.66
N ALA A 48 11.21 -18.80 -6.37
CA ALA A 48 12.42 -18.21 -5.81
C ALA A 48 13.64 -19.13 -5.99
N HIS A 49 13.47 -20.44 -5.75
CA HIS A 49 14.53 -21.42 -6.00
C HIS A 49 14.94 -21.44 -7.48
N ASP A 50 13.99 -21.47 -8.41
CA ASP A 50 14.25 -21.53 -9.86
C ASP A 50 14.93 -20.26 -10.37
N MET A 51 14.66 -19.11 -9.74
CA MET A 51 15.33 -17.84 -9.99
C MET A 51 16.71 -17.71 -9.32
N GLY A 52 17.11 -18.66 -8.47
CA GLY A 52 18.32 -18.55 -7.63
C GLY A 52 18.20 -17.50 -6.52
N PHE A 53 16.99 -17.09 -6.15
CA PHE A 53 16.73 -16.14 -5.09
C PHE A 53 16.71 -16.82 -3.71
N ALA A 54 17.26 -16.12 -2.72
CA ALA A 54 17.09 -16.50 -1.33
C ALA A 54 15.61 -16.38 -0.91
N HIS A 55 15.16 -17.28 -0.04
CA HIS A 55 13.78 -17.27 0.47
C HIS A 55 13.70 -17.53 1.97
N VAL A 56 13.48 -16.47 2.75
CA VAL A 56 13.44 -16.49 4.23
C VAL A 56 12.04 -16.63 4.82
N ASN A 57 11.05 -17.01 4.01
CA ASN A 57 9.64 -17.19 4.41
C ASN A 57 8.98 -15.91 4.95
N LEU A 58 9.35 -14.75 4.41
CA LEU A 58 8.54 -13.55 4.58
C LEU A 58 7.26 -13.70 3.76
N LEU A 59 6.12 -13.37 4.35
CA LEU A 59 4.78 -13.55 3.76
C LEU A 59 3.94 -12.29 3.95
N ASN A 60 2.90 -12.12 3.13
CA ASN A 60 1.91 -11.04 3.25
C ASN A 60 2.49 -9.62 3.30
N MET A 61 3.62 -9.37 2.63
CA MET A 61 4.19 -8.02 2.53
C MET A 61 3.28 -7.15 1.66
N GLY A 62 2.97 -5.95 2.16
CA GLY A 62 2.11 -4.99 1.49
C GLY A 62 2.84 -4.22 0.41
N SER A 63 2.07 -3.80 -0.57
CA SER A 63 2.53 -2.97 -1.69
C SER A 63 3.13 -1.64 -1.20
N THR A 64 2.60 -1.06 -0.13
CA THR A 64 3.09 0.20 0.45
C THR A 64 4.37 -0.05 1.25
N TRP A 65 5.41 0.75 1.00
CA TRP A 65 6.65 0.72 1.77
C TRP A 65 7.30 2.11 1.87
N TYR A 66 8.08 2.29 2.94
CA TYR A 66 8.74 3.54 3.28
C TYR A 66 10.15 3.25 3.77
N GLY A 67 11.16 3.92 3.21
CA GLY A 67 12.55 3.68 3.58
C GLY A 67 13.52 4.61 2.85
N SER A 68 14.82 4.34 2.98
CA SER A 68 15.85 5.14 2.31
C SER A 68 15.74 5.06 0.79
N PRO A 69 16.20 6.08 0.04
CA PRO A 69 16.24 6.04 -1.43
C PRO A 69 16.98 4.82 -1.98
N TYR A 70 18.07 4.41 -1.32
CA TYR A 70 18.87 3.26 -1.74
C TYR A 70 18.09 1.95 -1.57
N ASP A 71 17.49 1.73 -0.41
CA ASP A 71 16.67 0.55 -0.15
C ASP A 71 15.46 0.47 -1.08
N GLY A 72 14.76 1.59 -1.28
CA GLY A 72 13.62 1.62 -2.18
C GLY A 72 14.01 1.41 -3.65
N TYR A 73 15.19 1.86 -4.08
CA TYR A 73 15.75 1.50 -5.38
C TYR A 73 15.97 -0.01 -5.50
N LEU A 74 16.64 -0.63 -4.52
CA LEU A 74 16.90 -2.08 -4.52
C LEU A 74 15.59 -2.88 -4.57
N VAL A 75 14.64 -2.53 -3.71
CA VAL A 75 13.33 -3.21 -3.64
C VAL A 75 12.55 -3.01 -4.94
N ALA A 76 12.47 -1.80 -5.48
CA ALA A 76 11.76 -1.54 -6.73
C ALA A 76 12.38 -2.29 -7.91
N ASN A 77 13.70 -2.22 -8.05
CA ASN A 77 14.42 -2.90 -9.13
C ASN A 77 14.24 -4.42 -9.07
N GLN A 78 14.43 -5.01 -7.89
CA GLN A 78 14.28 -6.44 -7.70
C GLN A 78 12.83 -6.91 -7.85
N THR A 79 11.86 -6.06 -7.46
CA THR A 79 10.43 -6.33 -7.67
C THR A 79 10.10 -6.41 -9.15
N LEU A 80 10.63 -5.50 -9.98
CA LEU A 80 10.45 -5.55 -11.43
C LEU A 80 11.02 -6.84 -12.03
N HIS A 81 12.20 -7.28 -11.57
CA HIS A 81 12.76 -8.57 -12.01
C HIS A 81 11.83 -9.75 -11.66
N GLY A 82 11.31 -9.80 -10.43
CA GLY A 82 10.34 -10.81 -10.02
C GLY A 82 9.05 -10.77 -10.83
N MET A 83 8.50 -9.57 -11.06
CA MET A 83 7.29 -9.38 -11.87
C MET A 83 7.49 -9.84 -13.31
N LEU A 84 8.63 -9.51 -13.93
CA LEU A 84 8.95 -9.93 -15.29
C LEU A 84 9.08 -11.45 -15.39
N TRP A 85 9.79 -12.10 -14.46
CA TRP A 85 9.89 -13.55 -14.43
C TRP A 85 8.52 -14.21 -14.32
N LEU A 86 7.73 -13.80 -13.32
CA LEU A 86 6.39 -14.30 -13.10
C LEU A 86 5.51 -14.13 -14.35
N ALA A 87 5.53 -12.93 -14.95
CA ALA A 87 4.77 -12.66 -16.14
C ALA A 87 5.22 -13.52 -17.33
N LEU A 88 6.52 -13.73 -17.54
CA LEU A 88 7.00 -14.45 -18.72
C LEU A 88 6.88 -15.98 -18.59
N TYR A 89 7.13 -16.52 -17.40
CA TYR A 89 7.32 -17.96 -17.20
C TYR A 89 6.25 -18.64 -16.33
N GLU A 90 5.56 -17.90 -15.46
CA GLU A 90 4.68 -18.49 -14.44
C GLU A 90 3.19 -18.27 -14.67
N PHE A 91 2.83 -17.25 -15.46
CA PHE A 91 1.45 -16.94 -15.83
C PHE A 91 1.21 -17.20 -17.32
N ALA A 92 0.17 -17.99 -17.60
CA ALA A 92 -0.30 -18.28 -18.94
C ALA A 92 -1.00 -17.07 -19.58
N MET A 93 -1.09 -17.07 -20.91
CA MET A 93 -1.73 -15.99 -21.68
C MET A 93 -3.12 -15.57 -21.16
N PRO A 94 -4.07 -16.49 -20.88
CA PRO A 94 -5.38 -16.08 -20.38
C PRO A 94 -5.35 -15.36 -19.01
N GLU A 95 -4.39 -15.71 -18.15
CA GLU A 95 -4.19 -15.04 -16.86
C GLU A 95 -3.66 -13.61 -17.09
N ARG A 96 -2.67 -13.44 -17.98
CA ARG A 96 -2.08 -12.14 -18.33
C ARG A 96 -3.09 -11.20 -19.00
N GLU A 97 -3.94 -11.75 -19.85
CA GLU A 97 -5.00 -11.02 -20.57
C GLU A 97 -6.24 -10.75 -19.69
N SER A 98 -6.19 -11.08 -18.39
CA SER A 98 -7.30 -10.89 -17.44
C SER A 98 -8.60 -11.61 -17.82
N LYS A 99 -8.54 -12.64 -18.68
CA LYS A 99 -9.71 -13.41 -19.13
C LYS A 99 -10.32 -14.27 -18.02
N LEU A 100 -9.54 -14.60 -17.00
CA LEU A 100 -10.00 -15.40 -15.85
C LEU A 100 -10.61 -14.55 -14.72
N GLY A 101 -10.60 -13.22 -14.84
CA GLY A 101 -11.10 -12.31 -13.79
C GLY A 101 -10.53 -12.67 -12.41
N THR A 102 -11.40 -12.82 -11.42
CA THR A 102 -11.04 -13.18 -10.04
C THR A 102 -11.13 -14.68 -9.74
N LEU A 103 -11.28 -15.54 -10.76
CA LEU A 103 -11.51 -16.98 -10.56
C LEU A 103 -10.39 -17.63 -9.73
N MET A 104 -9.15 -17.22 -9.97
CA MET A 104 -7.97 -17.79 -9.32
C MET A 104 -7.55 -17.03 -8.05
N TRP A 105 -8.29 -16.00 -7.65
CA TRP A 105 -8.03 -15.26 -6.41
C TRP A 105 -8.55 -16.04 -5.20
N PRO A 106 -7.81 -16.12 -4.07
CA PRO A 106 -6.50 -15.53 -3.79
C PRO A 106 -5.30 -16.47 -4.06
N GLU A 107 -5.54 -17.66 -4.60
CA GLU A 107 -4.50 -18.67 -4.76
C GLU A 107 -3.43 -18.27 -5.78
N TRP A 108 -3.80 -17.82 -6.98
CA TRP A 108 -2.83 -17.43 -8.02
C TRP A 108 -3.43 -16.43 -9.02
N HIS A 109 -3.25 -15.14 -8.78
CA HIS A 109 -3.95 -14.11 -9.55
C HIS A 109 -3.00 -13.07 -10.15
N TYR A 110 -3.10 -12.86 -11.47
CA TYR A 110 -2.26 -11.91 -12.20
C TYR A 110 -2.44 -10.46 -11.74
N GLY A 111 -3.64 -10.08 -11.27
CA GLY A 111 -3.92 -8.74 -10.77
C GLY A 111 -3.12 -8.33 -9.53
N VAL A 112 -2.45 -9.28 -8.85
CA VAL A 112 -1.53 -9.00 -7.74
C VAL A 112 -0.08 -9.34 -8.06
N LEU A 113 0.29 -9.34 -9.34
CA LEU A 113 1.66 -9.58 -9.80
C LEU A 113 2.71 -8.75 -9.04
N LEU A 114 2.38 -7.48 -8.74
CA LEU A 114 3.22 -6.60 -7.93
C LEU A 114 3.52 -7.17 -6.54
N LEU A 115 2.51 -7.71 -5.86
CA LEU A 115 2.67 -8.27 -4.52
C LEU A 115 3.54 -9.52 -4.54
N TYR A 116 3.34 -10.41 -5.52
CA TYR A 116 4.17 -11.60 -5.71
C TYR A 116 5.62 -11.25 -6.03
N GLY A 117 5.84 -10.34 -6.99
CA GLY A 117 7.19 -9.88 -7.35
C GLY A 117 7.91 -9.23 -6.18
N GLN A 118 7.20 -8.40 -5.39
CA GLN A 118 7.77 -7.76 -4.22
C GLN A 118 8.07 -8.76 -3.10
N GLN A 119 7.23 -9.78 -2.90
CA GLN A 119 7.51 -10.84 -1.93
C GLN A 119 8.77 -11.63 -2.30
N LEU A 120 8.98 -11.94 -3.59
CA LEU A 120 10.22 -12.55 -4.06
C LEU A 120 11.41 -11.63 -3.79
N ALA A 121 11.28 -10.34 -4.13
CA ALA A 121 12.33 -9.35 -3.93
C ALA A 121 12.75 -9.19 -2.46
N LEU A 122 11.79 -8.98 -1.56
CA LEU A 122 12.06 -8.77 -0.14
C LEU A 122 12.61 -10.04 0.52
N ASN A 123 12.09 -11.22 0.18
CA ASN A 123 12.67 -12.49 0.64
C ASN A 123 14.14 -12.61 0.21
N HIS A 124 14.45 -12.26 -1.05
CA HIS A 124 15.81 -12.34 -1.56
C HIS A 124 16.74 -11.37 -0.84
N LEU A 125 16.40 -10.08 -0.85
CA LEU A 125 17.23 -9.01 -0.31
C LEU A 125 17.48 -9.16 1.20
N VAL A 126 16.48 -9.61 1.95
CA VAL A 126 16.64 -9.93 3.38
C VAL A 126 17.52 -11.18 3.55
N GLY A 127 17.29 -12.22 2.75
CA GLY A 127 18.06 -13.46 2.82
C GLY A 127 19.56 -13.30 2.52
N ILE A 128 19.92 -12.33 1.68
CA ILE A 128 21.32 -11.98 1.40
C ILE A 128 21.85 -10.81 2.24
N ASN A 129 21.10 -10.39 3.26
CA ASN A 129 21.45 -9.31 4.18
C ASN A 129 21.72 -7.94 3.50
N GLN A 130 21.09 -7.65 2.35
CA GLN A 130 21.17 -6.33 1.72
C GLN A 130 20.22 -5.32 2.35
N ILE A 131 19.09 -5.79 2.89
CA ILE A 131 18.09 -4.94 3.53
C ILE A 131 17.60 -5.56 4.83
N ARG A 132 17.31 -4.70 5.81
CA ARG A 132 16.55 -5.08 7.00
C ARG A 132 15.17 -4.46 6.93
N ILE A 133 14.14 -5.28 7.10
CA ILE A 133 12.74 -4.83 7.04
C ILE A 133 12.06 -4.86 8.40
N LEU A 134 11.11 -3.95 8.59
CA LEU A 134 10.10 -4.00 9.63
C LEU A 134 8.72 -4.16 8.98
N ILE A 135 7.92 -5.09 9.48
CA ILE A 135 6.57 -5.30 8.98
C ILE A 135 5.63 -4.39 9.75
N GLY A 136 5.27 -3.26 9.13
CA GLY A 136 4.41 -2.20 9.66
C GLY A 136 2.96 -2.35 9.23
N HIS A 137 2.36 -3.55 9.36
CA HIS A 137 0.98 -3.83 8.91
C HIS A 137 -0.03 -2.75 9.32
N ASN A 138 -0.06 -2.36 10.59
CA ASN A 138 -1.01 -1.36 11.09
C ASN A 138 -0.53 0.10 10.94
N LEU A 139 0.63 0.31 10.34
CA LEU A 139 1.27 1.62 10.19
C LEU A 139 1.11 2.14 8.75
N LEU A 140 1.47 1.29 7.78
CA LEU A 140 1.48 1.60 6.35
C LEU A 140 0.30 0.96 5.58
N ASP A 141 -0.57 0.21 6.25
CA ASP A 141 -1.71 -0.47 5.64
C ASP A 141 -2.90 -0.58 6.61
N GLN A 142 -3.24 0.53 7.28
CA GLN A 142 -4.37 0.55 8.21
C GLN A 142 -5.69 0.64 7.44
N LEU A 143 -6.69 -0.17 7.81
CA LEU A 143 -8.01 -0.12 7.19
C LEU A 143 -8.69 1.24 7.41
N THR A 144 -9.31 1.79 6.37
CA THR A 144 -10.20 2.96 6.50
C THR A 144 -11.41 2.72 7.41
N THR A 145 -11.78 1.46 7.65
CA THR A 145 -12.86 1.07 8.57
C THR A 145 -12.37 0.83 10.01
N ASP A 146 -11.09 1.05 10.29
CA ASP A 146 -10.53 0.87 11.62
C ASP A 146 -10.91 2.04 12.55
N ASP A 147 -11.79 1.76 13.49
CA ASP A 147 -12.33 2.73 14.47
C ASP A 147 -11.52 2.80 15.77
N ARG A 148 -10.44 2.03 15.89
CA ARG A 148 -9.60 1.99 17.09
C ARG A 148 -8.96 3.35 17.34
N VAL A 149 -9.41 4.00 18.42
CA VAL A 149 -9.01 5.35 18.82
C VAL A 149 -7.53 5.43 19.23
N GLU A 150 -6.96 4.31 19.69
CA GLU A 150 -5.57 4.22 20.13
C GLU A 150 -4.54 4.60 19.06
N TYR A 151 -4.80 4.31 17.78
CA TYR A 151 -3.88 4.66 16.67
C TYR A 151 -3.82 6.17 16.45
N VAL A 152 -4.93 6.85 16.72
CA VAL A 152 -5.03 8.31 16.66
C VAL A 152 -4.28 8.91 17.83
N GLN A 153 -4.55 8.42 19.04
CA GLN A 153 -3.95 8.93 20.28
C GLN A 153 -2.43 8.73 20.32
N LYS A 154 -1.93 7.63 19.76
CA LYS A 154 -0.50 7.31 19.71
C LYS A 154 0.24 7.96 18.54
N GLY A 155 -0.44 8.66 17.63
CA GLY A 155 0.21 9.32 16.49
C GLY A 155 0.75 8.37 15.41
N ILE A 156 0.27 7.12 15.37
CA ILE A 156 0.83 6.04 14.53
C ILE A 156 -0.06 5.65 13.35
N ARG A 157 -1.10 6.44 13.04
CA ARG A 157 -1.87 6.28 11.81
C ARG A 157 -1.18 7.05 10.69
N LEU A 158 -0.59 6.35 9.71
CA LEU A 158 0.15 7.02 8.62
C LEU A 158 -0.48 6.84 7.24
N ASN A 159 -0.92 5.62 6.91
CA ASN A 159 -1.48 5.29 5.60
C ASN A 159 -2.75 4.45 5.78
N LEU A 160 -3.86 4.95 5.23
CA LEU A 160 -5.18 4.35 5.35
C LEU A 160 -5.58 3.69 4.02
N HIS A 161 -5.67 2.37 3.98
CA HIS A 161 -6.03 1.62 2.78
C HIS A 161 -7.55 1.41 2.65
N CYS A 162 -8.07 1.67 1.45
CA CYS A 162 -9.48 1.48 1.09
C CYS A 162 -9.73 0.05 0.60
N TRP A 163 -9.71 -0.91 1.52
CA TRP A 163 -9.99 -2.31 1.20
C TRP A 163 -11.42 -2.49 0.66
N HIS A 164 -11.67 -3.63 0.02
CA HIS A 164 -12.99 -3.94 -0.53
C HIS A 164 -13.97 -4.19 0.61
N THR A 165 -14.82 -3.22 0.88
CA THR A 165 -15.86 -3.26 1.92
C THR A 165 -17.05 -2.41 1.50
N ASP A 166 -18.21 -2.76 2.05
CA ASP A 166 -19.45 -1.97 1.94
C ASP A 166 -19.62 -0.99 3.10
N LEU A 167 -18.73 -1.07 4.10
CA LEU A 167 -18.68 -0.09 5.18
C LEU A 167 -18.12 1.24 4.67
N PRO A 168 -18.60 2.39 5.18
CA PRO A 168 -17.95 3.66 4.87
C PRO A 168 -16.55 3.70 5.48
N PHE A 169 -15.54 4.30 4.86
CA PHE A 169 -15.46 4.80 3.50
C PHE A 169 -15.24 3.64 2.50
N SER A 170 -16.05 3.57 1.44
CA SER A 170 -15.89 2.59 0.36
C SER A 170 -15.54 3.27 -0.96
N LYS A 171 -14.41 2.86 -1.56
CA LYS A 171 -13.93 3.42 -2.84
C LYS A 171 -14.90 3.17 -4.00
N PHE A 172 -15.63 2.07 -3.97
CA PHE A 172 -16.65 1.76 -4.99
C PHE A 172 -17.85 2.70 -4.88
N VAL A 173 -18.33 2.94 -3.65
CA VAL A 173 -19.42 3.88 -3.38
C VAL A 173 -19.01 5.31 -3.75
N PHE A 174 -17.76 5.68 -3.48
CA PHE A 174 -17.19 6.96 -3.90
C PHE A 174 -17.15 7.08 -5.44
N LYS A 175 -16.62 6.07 -6.14
CA LYS A 175 -16.55 6.03 -7.62
C LYS A 175 -17.92 6.13 -8.27
N MET A 176 -18.96 5.57 -7.66
CA MET A 176 -20.35 5.68 -8.13
C MET A 176 -21.01 7.05 -7.85
N GLY A 177 -20.30 8.00 -7.23
CA GLY A 177 -20.86 9.32 -6.88
C GLY A 177 -21.89 9.29 -5.75
N LYS A 178 -22.09 8.15 -5.07
CA LYS A 178 -23.15 8.00 -4.06
C LYS A 178 -22.92 8.82 -2.78
N TYR A 179 -21.69 9.31 -2.57
CA TYR A 179 -21.39 10.25 -1.48
C TYR A 179 -21.66 11.73 -1.84
N ASN A 180 -22.23 12.06 -3.01
CA ASN A 180 -22.47 13.47 -3.40
C ASN A 180 -23.50 14.18 -2.52
N GLN A 181 -24.40 13.44 -1.88
CA GLN A 181 -25.40 13.98 -0.96
C GLN A 181 -24.98 13.88 0.50
N THR A 182 -23.77 13.36 0.76
CA THR A 182 -23.26 13.23 2.13
C THR A 182 -22.83 14.60 2.65
N ASP A 183 -23.40 14.99 3.78
CA ASP A 183 -23.03 16.23 4.47
C ASP A 183 -21.61 16.16 5.04
N LEU A 184 -20.75 17.09 4.59
CA LEU A 184 -19.36 17.23 5.01
C LEU A 184 -19.24 17.59 6.50
N GLU A 185 -20.18 18.38 7.04
CA GLU A 185 -20.10 18.87 8.43
C GLU A 185 -20.09 17.72 9.45
N LYS A 186 -20.75 16.60 9.12
CA LYS A 186 -20.76 15.37 9.94
C LYS A 186 -19.37 14.79 10.18
N TYR A 187 -18.42 15.05 9.28
CA TYR A 187 -17.09 14.42 9.30
C TYR A 187 -15.95 15.39 9.63
N LYS A 188 -16.20 16.71 9.66
CA LYS A 188 -15.16 17.72 9.93
C LYS A 188 -14.35 17.44 11.20
N ASN A 189 -15.05 17.09 12.29
CA ASN A 189 -14.46 16.85 13.61
C ASN A 189 -14.22 15.37 13.93
N GLY A 190 -14.45 14.47 12.97
CA GLY A 190 -14.30 13.04 13.20
C GLY A 190 -12.85 12.63 13.38
N LYS A 191 -12.58 11.80 14.39
CA LYS A 191 -11.23 11.30 14.73
C LYS A 191 -10.97 9.89 14.22
N THR A 192 -11.97 9.19 13.70
CA THR A 192 -11.84 7.82 13.20
C THR A 192 -11.16 7.79 11.82
N ALA A 193 -10.61 6.64 11.41
CA ALA A 193 -10.02 6.49 10.08
C ALA A 193 -11.07 6.75 9.00
N GLN A 194 -12.28 6.22 9.23
CA GLN A 194 -13.45 6.39 8.38
C GLN A 194 -13.81 7.86 8.22
N ALA A 195 -13.91 8.61 9.32
CA ALA A 195 -14.29 10.01 9.24
C ALA A 195 -13.25 10.85 8.53
N TYR A 196 -11.96 10.57 8.76
CA TYR A 196 -10.87 11.22 8.01
C TYR A 196 -10.96 10.92 6.51
N ALA A 197 -11.07 9.63 6.13
CA ALA A 197 -11.19 9.21 4.74
C ALA A 197 -12.42 9.83 4.06
N MET A 198 -13.57 9.83 4.74
CA MET A 198 -14.79 10.45 4.24
C MET A 198 -14.62 11.95 4.05
N ARG A 199 -14.06 12.66 5.04
CA ARG A 199 -13.82 14.10 4.96
C ARG A 199 -12.92 14.44 3.77
N MET A 200 -11.77 13.77 3.65
CA MET A 200 -10.82 13.98 2.54
C MET A 200 -11.48 13.75 1.18
N ALA A 201 -12.29 12.69 1.06
CA ALA A 201 -12.99 12.36 -0.17
C ALA A 201 -14.11 13.37 -0.53
N LEU A 202 -14.81 13.91 0.46
CA LEU A 202 -15.81 14.94 0.23
C LEU A 202 -15.15 16.27 -0.13
N GLU A 203 -14.13 16.70 0.63
CA GLU A 203 -13.36 17.92 0.36
C GLU A 203 -12.74 17.90 -1.04
N SER A 204 -12.24 16.76 -1.52
CA SER A 204 -11.66 16.66 -2.87
C SER A 204 -12.66 16.92 -4.00
N LYS A 205 -13.98 16.90 -3.72
CA LYS A 205 -15.02 17.24 -4.71
C LYS A 205 -15.32 18.74 -4.76
N TYR A 206 -15.12 19.44 -3.64
CA TYR A 206 -15.45 20.86 -3.52
C TYR A 206 -14.25 21.76 -3.77
N MET A 207 -13.03 21.22 -3.75
CA MET A 207 -11.82 21.98 -4.01
C MET A 207 -11.73 22.36 -5.49
N THR A 208 -11.80 23.66 -5.77
CA THR A 208 -11.55 24.19 -7.11
C THR A 208 -10.07 24.01 -7.48
N LEU A 209 -9.74 24.03 -8.78
CA LEU A 209 -8.34 24.01 -9.24
C LEU A 209 -7.54 25.19 -8.67
N GLU A 210 -8.20 26.34 -8.46
CA GLU A 210 -7.60 27.54 -7.88
C GLU A 210 -7.30 27.36 -6.38
N GLU A 211 -8.21 26.75 -5.63
CA GLU A 211 -8.02 26.40 -4.22
C GLU A 211 -6.91 25.35 -4.05
N LEU A 212 -6.86 24.35 -4.92
CA LEU A 212 -5.79 23.34 -4.95
C LEU A 212 -4.42 24.00 -5.19
N ALA A 213 -4.34 24.92 -6.18
CA ALA A 213 -3.12 25.66 -6.49
C ALA A 213 -2.71 26.65 -5.38
N ALA A 214 -3.65 27.16 -4.59
CA ALA A 214 -3.40 28.03 -3.45
C ALA A 214 -2.89 27.24 -2.23
N TYR A 215 -3.42 26.03 -1.99
CA TYR A 215 -2.97 25.13 -0.94
C TYR A 215 -1.50 24.73 -1.09
N GLY A 216 -1.06 24.47 -2.33
CA GLY A 216 0.35 24.18 -2.63
C GLY A 216 1.31 25.34 -2.34
N ARG A 217 0.84 26.59 -2.47
CA ARG A 217 1.65 27.80 -2.30
C ARG A 217 1.76 28.30 -0.86
N LYS A 218 0.73 28.10 -0.02
CA LYS A 218 0.76 28.53 1.39
C LYS A 218 1.80 27.80 2.25
N LYS A 219 2.20 26.58 1.88
CA LYS A 219 3.21 25.81 2.62
C LYS A 219 4.67 26.10 2.23
N SER A 220 4.93 26.71 1.07
CA SER A 220 6.31 27.09 0.69
C SER A 220 6.79 28.40 1.31
N LEU A 221 5.92 29.11 2.04
CA LEU A 221 6.22 30.39 2.68
C LEU A 221 6.28 30.29 4.22
N SER A 222 6.20 29.08 4.76
CA SER A 222 6.27 28.81 6.22
C SER A 222 7.30 27.73 6.58
N SER A 223 8.23 27.42 5.68
CA SER A 223 9.40 26.55 5.89
C SER A 223 10.69 27.31 5.68
#